data_AF-A0A916S1F3-F1
#
_entry.id   AF-A0A916S1F3-F1
#
_cell.length_a   1.000
_cell.length_b   1.000
_cell.length_c   1.000
_cell.angle_alpha   90.00
_cell.angle_beta   90.00
_cell.angle_gamma   90.00
#
_symmetry.space_group_name_H-M   'P 1'
#
loop_
_entity.id
_entity.type
_entity.pdbx_description
1 polymer ?
#
loop_
_entity_poly.entity_id
_entity_poly.type
_entity_poly.pdbx_seq_one_letter_code
_entity_poly.pdbx_strand_id
1 'polypeptide(L)'
;MTQSIPLTNWKSLVEKKISKKILIKMMWNEQEKLTLFITPNMKINSFIYDEKEGYLFYDVAGKLIDYPIPSIITEQNMIDGEIDFQQIQKGKIQISKQRLSKEDIQNLINP
;
A
#
# COMPACT_ATOMS: atom_id res chain seq x y z
N MET A 1 23.11 0.39 -5.03
CA MET A 1 21.80 -0.19 -5.41
C MET A 1 20.80 0.25 -4.37
N THR A 2 19.64 0.77 -4.78
CA THR A 2 18.59 1.22 -3.85
C THR A 2 18.06 0.02 -3.07
N GLN A 3 18.19 0.03 -1.75
CA GLN A 3 17.72 -1.05 -0.87
C GLN A 3 16.27 -0.85 -0.45
N SER A 4 15.89 0.41 -0.21
CA SER A 4 14.55 0.78 0.25
C SER A 4 14.02 2.02 -0.47
N ILE A 5 12.71 2.19 -0.46
CA ILE A 5 11.98 3.33 -1.02
C ILE A 5 11.24 4.05 0.10
N PRO A 6 11.45 5.36 0.30
CA PRO A 6 10.70 6.14 1.27
C PRO A 6 9.19 6.08 1.00
N LEU A 7 8.39 6.00 2.06
CA LEU A 7 6.93 5.99 1.95
C LEU A 7 6.38 7.23 1.21
N THR A 8 7.06 8.37 1.32
CA THR A 8 6.72 9.60 0.60
C THR A 8 6.92 9.49 -0.91
N ASN A 9 7.99 8.83 -1.37
CA ASN A 9 8.25 8.61 -2.79
C ASN A 9 7.20 7.66 -3.37
N TRP A 10 6.89 6.58 -2.65
CA TRP A 10 5.82 5.68 -3.03
C TRP A 10 4.47 6.38 -3.06
N LYS A 11 4.16 7.19 -2.04
CA LYS A 11 2.95 8.01 -2.01
C LYS A 11 2.82 8.87 -3.26
N SER A 12 3.86 9.60 -3.66
CA SER A 12 3.85 10.43 -4.86
C SER A 12 3.56 9.62 -6.12
N LEU A 13 4.13 8.41 -6.25
CA LEU A 13 3.84 7.52 -7.37
C LEU A 13 2.38 7.03 -7.35
N VAL A 14 1.86 6.64 -6.18
CA VAL A 14 0.45 6.24 -6.04
C VAL A 14 -0.47 7.39 -6.45
N GLU A 15 -0.23 8.62 -5.96
CA GLU A 15 -1.01 9.80 -6.32
C GLU A 15 -1.00 10.08 -7.82
N LYS A 16 0.18 9.96 -8.47
CA LYS A 16 0.33 10.10 -9.91
C LYS A 16 -0.48 9.05 -10.69
N LYS A 17 -0.50 7.80 -10.22
CA LYS A 17 -1.21 6.69 -10.89
C LYS A 17 -2.72 6.78 -10.77
N ILE A 18 -3.22 7.20 -9.62
CA ILE A 18 -4.66 7.22 -9.35
C ILE A 18 -5.30 8.59 -9.58
N SER A 19 -4.49 9.62 -9.84
CA SER A 19 -4.92 11.02 -10.01
C SER A 19 -5.76 11.56 -8.83
N LYS A 20 -5.41 11.14 -7.61
CA LYS A 20 -6.08 11.54 -6.36
C LYS A 20 -5.05 11.72 -5.25
N LYS A 21 -5.35 12.60 -4.30
CA LYS A 21 -4.55 12.77 -3.09
C LYS A 21 -4.61 11.49 -2.24
N ILE A 22 -3.49 11.15 -1.62
CA ILE A 22 -3.34 9.96 -0.78
C ILE A 22 -2.98 10.35 0.65
N LEU A 23 -3.50 9.58 1.60
CA LEU A 23 -3.08 9.56 2.99
C LEU A 23 -2.38 8.23 3.27
N ILE A 24 -1.32 8.29 4.08
CA ILE A 24 -0.68 7.10 4.63
C ILE A 24 -1.35 6.83 5.97
N LYS A 25 -1.96 5.65 6.11
CA LYS A 25 -2.58 5.20 7.35
C LYS A 25 -1.93 3.89 7.80
N MET A 26 -1.35 3.88 8.99
CA MET A 26 -0.93 2.63 9.61
C MET A 26 -2.08 2.04 10.42
N MET A 27 -2.24 0.73 10.34
CA MET A 27 -3.19 -0.05 11.13
C MET A 27 -2.54 -1.35 11.55
N TRP A 28 -2.95 -1.89 12.68
CA TRP A 28 -2.47 -3.18 13.15
C TRP A 28 -3.58 -3.89 13.92
N ASN A 29 -3.49 -5.21 13.98
CA ASN A 29 -4.23 -6.06 14.89
C ASN A 29 -3.23 -6.90 15.70
N GLU A 30 -3.69 -7.97 16.35
CA GLU A 30 -2.82 -8.84 17.16
C GLU A 30 -1.79 -9.63 16.32
N GLN A 31 -2.01 -9.76 15.01
CA GLN A 31 -1.25 -10.64 14.12
C GLN A 31 -0.34 -9.88 13.16
N GLU A 32 -0.77 -8.70 12.69
CA GLU A 32 -0.10 -8.01 11.60
C GLU A 32 -0.24 -6.49 11.70
N LYS A 33 0.76 -5.80 11.16
CA LYS A 33 0.77 -4.36 10.90
C LYS A 33 0.76 -4.08 9.39
N LEU A 34 -0.13 -3.18 8.98
CA LEU A 34 -0.32 -2.72 7.61
C LEU A 34 -0.07 -1.21 7.49
N THR A 35 0.59 -0.81 6.41
CA THR A 35 0.67 0.57 5.93
C THR A 35 -0.20 0.70 4.68
N LEU A 36 -1.28 1.47 4.79
CA LEU A 36 -2.29 1.66 3.76
C LEU A 36 -2.13 3.03 3.10
N PHE A 37 -2.23 3.06 1.77
CA PHE A 37 -2.26 4.28 0.97
C PHE A 37 -3.70 4.51 0.52
N ILE A 38 -4.42 5.37 1.22
CA ILE A 38 -5.88 5.52 1.11
C ILE A 38 -6.25 6.90 0.56
N THR A 39 -7.41 7.01 -0.06
CA THR A 39 -7.95 8.34 -0.40
C THR A 39 -8.56 9.00 0.85
N PRO A 40 -8.60 10.34 0.95
CA PRO A 40 -9.06 11.04 2.16
C PRO A 40 -10.44 10.65 2.69
N ASN A 41 -11.35 10.22 1.81
CA ASN A 41 -12.73 9.88 2.18
C ASN A 41 -12.91 8.41 2.61
N MET A 42 -11.85 7.59 2.57
CA MET A 42 -11.91 6.19 2.97
C MET A 42 -11.88 6.04 4.50
N LYS A 43 -13.01 5.65 5.09
CA LYS A 43 -13.16 5.44 6.53
C LYS A 43 -12.92 3.98 6.91
N ILE A 44 -11.64 3.57 6.93
CA ILE A 44 -11.25 2.21 7.35
C ILE A 44 -11.12 2.16 8.87
N ASN A 45 -11.76 1.20 9.52
CA ASN A 45 -11.71 1.00 10.98
C ASN A 45 -10.99 -0.30 11.37
N SER A 46 -11.23 -1.39 10.64
CA SER A 46 -10.60 -2.68 10.89
C SER A 46 -10.29 -3.43 9.59
N PHE A 47 -9.50 -4.50 9.70
CA PHE A 47 -9.19 -5.39 8.60
C PHE A 47 -9.08 -6.84 9.07
N ILE A 48 -9.31 -7.77 8.14
CA ILE A 48 -9.00 -9.20 8.29
C ILE A 48 -8.29 -9.68 7.02
N TYR A 49 -7.52 -10.76 7.15
CA TYR A 49 -6.95 -11.47 6.00
C TYR A 49 -7.73 -12.77 5.79
N ASP A 50 -8.28 -12.94 4.60
CA ASP A 50 -8.89 -14.18 4.13
C ASP A 50 -7.99 -14.82 3.08
N GLU A 51 -7.80 -16.15 3.13
CA GLU A 51 -6.88 -16.83 2.22
C GLU A 51 -7.34 -16.81 0.76
N LYS A 52 -8.64 -16.68 0.50
CA LYS A 52 -9.22 -16.64 -0.85
C LYS A 52 -9.39 -15.22 -1.35
N GLU A 53 -9.92 -14.34 -0.53
CA GLU A 53 -10.28 -12.97 -0.91
C GLU A 53 -9.15 -11.95 -0.65
N GLY A 54 -8.15 -12.32 0.16
CA GLY A 54 -7.08 -11.46 0.60
C GLY A 54 -7.52 -10.50 1.72
N TYR A 55 -6.97 -9.28 1.73
CA TYR A 55 -7.31 -8.28 2.74
C TYR A 55 -8.71 -7.71 2.52
N LEU A 56 -9.55 -7.86 3.55
CA LEU A 56 -10.88 -7.27 3.64
C LEU A 56 -10.88 -6.15 4.68
N PHE A 57 -11.49 -5.02 4.34
CA PHE A 57 -11.50 -3.80 5.15
C PHE A 57 -12.92 -3.41 5.54
N TYR A 58 -13.11 -2.97 6.77
CA TYR A 58 -14.42 -2.62 7.30
C TYR A 58 -14.43 -1.20 7.85
N ASP A 59 -15.57 -0.53 7.71
CA ASP A 59 -15.82 0.77 8.34
C ASP A 59 -16.20 0.63 9.81
N VAL A 60 -16.47 1.76 10.47
CA VAL A 60 -16.83 1.80 11.89
C VAL A 60 -18.17 1.11 12.21
N ALA A 61 -19.05 0.98 11.22
CA ALA A 61 -20.32 0.27 11.36
C ALA A 61 -20.17 -1.25 11.10
N GLY A 62 -18.94 -1.72 10.82
CA GLY A 62 -18.67 -3.10 10.45
C GLY A 62 -19.05 -3.44 9.01
N LYS A 63 -19.30 -2.44 8.15
CA LYS A 63 -19.62 -2.66 6.75
C LYS A 63 -18.34 -2.85 5.94
N LEU A 64 -18.34 -3.86 5.06
CA LEU A 64 -17.24 -4.09 4.13
C LEU A 64 -17.07 -2.88 3.18
N ILE A 65 -15.83 -2.44 3.02
CA ILE A 65 -15.43 -1.39 2.10
C ILE A 65 -15.25 -2.03 0.72
N ASP A 66 -16.10 -1.63 -0.23
CA ASP A 66 -16.13 -2.12 -1.61
C ASP A 66 -15.13 -1.39 -2.53
N TYR A 67 -14.65 -0.22 -2.12
CA TYR A 67 -13.63 0.51 -2.87
C TYR A 67 -12.23 -0.11 -2.67
N PRO A 68 -11.47 -0.36 -3.74
CA PRO A 68 -10.14 -0.94 -3.63
C PRO A 68 -9.18 0.02 -2.95
N ILE A 69 -8.40 -0.48 -2.00
CA ILE A 69 -7.30 0.27 -1.40
C ILE A 69 -6.19 0.44 -2.45
N PRO A 70 -5.77 1.69 -2.76
CA PRO A 70 -4.77 1.95 -3.80
C PRO A 70 -3.45 1.20 -3.61
N SER A 71 -2.95 1.08 -2.39
CA SER A 71 -1.76 0.27 -2.11
C SER A 71 -1.75 -0.19 -0.65
N ILE A 72 -1.33 -1.43 -0.43
CA ILE A 72 -1.25 -2.08 0.88
C ILE A 72 0.18 -2.60 1.02
N ILE A 73 0.84 -2.24 2.13
CA ILE A 73 2.19 -2.71 2.45
C ILE A 73 2.15 -3.39 3.80
N THR A 74 2.48 -4.68 3.81
CA THR A 74 2.62 -5.49 5.03
C THR A 74 3.98 -5.22 5.67
N GLU A 75 4.09 -5.42 6.99
CA GLU A 75 5.35 -5.19 7.72
C GLU A 75 6.54 -5.99 7.16
N GLN A 76 6.32 -7.24 6.75
CA GLN A 76 7.35 -8.09 6.08
C GLN A 76 7.89 -7.51 4.76
N ASN A 77 7.24 -6.50 4.20
CA ASN A 77 7.65 -5.81 2.98
C ASN A 77 8.36 -4.47 3.25
N MET A 78 8.70 -4.20 4.50
CA MET A 78 9.36 -2.98 4.94
C MET A 78 10.73 -3.26 5.55
N ILE A 79 11.64 -2.30 5.44
CA ILE A 79 12.96 -2.28 6.08
C ILE A 79 13.15 -0.87 6.65
N ASP A 80 13.40 -0.78 7.97
CA ASP A 80 13.65 0.48 8.68
C ASP A 80 12.61 1.59 8.45
N GLY A 81 11.34 1.21 8.36
CA GLY A 81 10.23 2.16 8.14
C GLY A 81 10.04 2.60 6.69
N GLU A 82 10.85 2.07 5.78
CA GLU A 82 10.75 2.26 4.33
C GLU A 82 10.33 0.97 3.63
N ILE A 83 10.02 1.07 2.35
CA ILE A 83 9.56 -0.06 1.55
C ILE A 83 10.75 -0.84 1.02
N ASP A 84 10.81 -2.15 1.23
CA ASP A 84 11.85 -2.99 0.63
C ASP A 84 11.73 -2.99 -0.91
N PHE A 85 12.75 -2.45 -1.58
CA PHE A 85 12.77 -2.33 -3.02
C PHE A 85 12.72 -3.70 -3.72
N GLN A 86 13.27 -4.74 -3.11
CA GLN A 86 13.21 -6.10 -3.67
C GLN A 86 11.78 -6.63 -3.73
N GLN A 87 10.91 -6.27 -2.78
CA GLN A 87 9.52 -6.71 -2.77
C GLN A 87 8.70 -6.01 -3.86
N ILE A 88 9.05 -4.76 -4.19
CA ILE A 88 8.52 -4.07 -5.37
C ILE A 88 8.90 -4.84 -6.65
N GLN A 89 10.18 -5.19 -6.80
CA GLN A 89 10.66 -5.93 -7.98
C GLN A 89 10.04 -7.33 -8.11
N LYS A 90 9.78 -8.02 -6.98
CA LYS A 90 9.07 -9.31 -6.93
C LYS A 90 7.57 -9.17 -7.23
N GLY A 91 7.05 -7.95 -7.36
CA GLY A 91 5.63 -7.68 -7.62
C GLY A 91 4.71 -7.97 -6.43
N LYS A 92 5.28 -8.04 -5.21
CA LYS A 92 4.54 -8.23 -3.95
C LYS A 92 3.87 -6.93 -3.50
N ILE A 93 4.44 -5.80 -3.87
CA ILE A 93 3.89 -4.47 -3.62
C ILE A 93 3.32 -3.94 -4.94
N GLN A 94 2.07 -3.47 -4.88
CA GLN A 94 1.28 -3.15 -6.04
C GLN A 94 0.54 -1.82 -5.85
N ILE A 95 0.18 -1.19 -6.96
CA ILE A 95 -0.70 -0.01 -6.99
C ILE A 95 -1.96 -0.42 -7.76
N SER A 96 -3.12 -0.27 -7.13
CA SER A 96 -4.42 -0.69 -7.66
C SER A 96 -4.44 -2.14 -8.15
N LYS A 97 -3.81 -3.04 -7.37
CA LYS A 97 -3.62 -4.48 -7.70
C LYS A 97 -2.81 -4.73 -8.98
N GLN A 98 -2.06 -3.74 -9.47
CA GLN A 98 -1.18 -3.85 -10.63
C GLN A 98 0.28 -3.78 -10.22
N ARG A 99 1.11 -4.59 -10.88
CA ARG A 99 2.57 -4.50 -10.76
C ARG A 99 3.07 -3.22 -11.41
N LEU A 100 4.19 -2.71 -10.90
CA LEU A 100 4.82 -1.52 -11.48
C LEU A 100 5.43 -1.83 -12.84
N SER A 101 5.31 -0.87 -13.75
CA SER A 101 6.04 -0.90 -15.02
C SER A 101 7.52 -0.56 -14.80
N LYS A 102 8.35 -0.81 -15.81
CA LYS A 102 9.76 -0.40 -15.78
C LYS A 102 9.93 1.11 -15.59
N GLU A 103 9.04 1.91 -16.20
CA GLU A 103 9.03 3.36 -16.06
C GLU A 103 8.71 3.78 -14.62
N ASP A 104 7.75 3.12 -13.98
CA ASP A 104 7.41 3.40 -12.58
C ASP A 104 8.59 3.12 -11.64
N ILE A 105 9.28 2.01 -11.87
CA ILE A 105 10.49 1.66 -11.11
C ILE A 105 11.59 2.70 -11.34
N GLN A 106 11.76 3.17 -12.57
CA GLN A 106 12.75 4.20 -12.89
C GLN A 106 12.47 5.52 -12.17
N ASN A 107 11.19 5.93 -12.13
CA ASN A 107 10.73 7.13 -11.41
C ASN A 107 10.90 7.03 -9.88
N LEU A 108 10.98 5.82 -9.32
CA LEU A 108 11.24 5.63 -7.88
C LEU A 108 12.73 5.73 -7.52
N ILE A 109 13.61 5.30 -8.42
CA ILE A 109 15.06 5.29 -8.20
C ILE A 109 15.67 6.67 -8.52
N ASN A 110 15.14 7.35 -9.54
CA ASN A 110 15.55 8.69 -9.96
C ASN A 110 14.32 9.64 -9.93
N PRO A 111 13.84 10.03 -8.74
CA PRO A 111 12.63 10.83 -8.57
C PRO A 111 12.75 12.27 -9.07
#